data_AF-A0A0F2CBF6-F1
#
_entry.id   AF-A0A0F2CBF6-F1
#
_cell.length_a   1.000
_cell.length_b   1.000
_cell.length_c   1.000
_cell.angle_alpha   90.00
_cell.angle_beta   90.00
_cell.angle_gamma   90.00
#
_symmetry.space_group_name_H-M   'P 1'
#
loop_
_entity.id
_entity.type
_entity.pdbx_description
1 polymer ?
#
loop_
_entity_poly.entity_id
_entity_poly.type
_entity_poly.pdbx_seq_one_letter_code
_entity_poly.pdbx_strand_id
1 'polypeptide(L)'
;MGYIKSAALEEKGFVVLDSYNQELDPKEWLDIEYNDWKSSGDTRFAPLASAFGDIECNGFWNHKPPRTDKDGVWIDSQVEKAPNLTRRAQEPGANVGRCRVIELQPTPYGECLYNLHQDDNNRLNPDGTGWVVRGFFNLTDDKDSYFVLRENRTDPSIEYRIALPAGAQLIVDTQRLWHAATHNGDEPRYCLITSWTSGPELDAYIEKYNGTDDVPNYEVDQETLELGYAEQARKDAARAAYYAAKGQQVKQAMSEA
;
A
#
# COMPACT_ATOMS: atom_id res chain seq x y z
N MET A 1 -8.35 -18.18 19.16
CA MET A 1 -7.05 -18.70 18.64
C MET A 1 -6.44 -17.57 17.83
N GLY A 2 -5.12 -17.36 17.81
CA GLY A 2 -4.52 -16.25 17.06
C GLY A 2 -4.65 -16.41 15.53
N TYR A 3 -4.33 -15.36 14.79
CA TYR A 3 -4.14 -15.42 13.33
C TYR A 3 -2.84 -16.13 12.96
N ILE A 4 -2.78 -16.74 11.78
CA ILE A 4 -1.53 -17.26 11.22
C ILE A 4 -0.78 -16.07 10.61
N LYS A 5 0.42 -15.78 11.13
CA LYS A 5 1.27 -14.67 10.67
C LYS A 5 2.64 -15.20 10.26
N SER A 6 3.26 -14.54 9.29
CA SER A 6 4.63 -14.82 8.88
C SER A 6 5.62 -14.35 9.95
N ALA A 7 6.47 -15.25 10.44
CA ALA A 7 7.45 -14.93 11.49
C ALA A 7 8.45 -13.85 11.05
N ALA A 8 8.79 -13.79 9.76
CA ALA A 8 9.68 -12.79 9.19
C ALA A 8 9.16 -11.33 9.34
N LEU A 9 7.87 -11.14 9.63
CA LEU A 9 7.27 -9.82 9.83
C LEU A 9 7.08 -9.46 11.32
N GLU A 10 7.47 -10.34 12.25
CA GLU A 10 7.16 -10.16 13.67
C GLU A 10 7.91 -8.96 14.28
N GLU A 11 9.19 -8.79 13.95
CA GLU A 11 10.01 -7.72 14.53
C GLU A 11 9.59 -6.35 14.01
N LYS A 12 9.83 -6.07 12.72
CA LYS A 12 9.63 -4.73 12.14
C LYS A 12 8.34 -4.56 11.35
N GLY A 13 7.61 -5.64 11.05
CA GLY A 13 6.37 -5.59 10.26
C GLY A 13 6.57 -5.51 8.75
N PHE A 14 7.79 -5.63 8.24
CA PHE A 14 8.08 -5.67 6.80
C PHE A 14 9.29 -6.55 6.50
N VAL A 15 9.42 -6.98 5.24
CA VAL A 15 10.66 -7.51 4.66
C VAL A 15 10.84 -6.97 3.24
N VAL A 16 12.08 -6.84 2.82
CA VAL A 16 12.50 -6.57 1.44
C VAL A 16 13.04 -7.87 0.86
N LEU A 17 12.61 -8.20 -0.36
CA LEU A 17 13.04 -9.41 -1.06
C LEU A 17 14.09 -9.05 -2.13
N ASP A 18 14.79 -10.06 -2.64
CA ASP A 18 15.66 -9.92 -3.81
C ASP A 18 14.94 -9.20 -4.95
N SER A 19 15.63 -8.33 -5.67
CA SER A 19 15.01 -7.59 -6.77
C SER A 19 14.64 -8.53 -7.93
N TYR A 20 13.49 -8.30 -8.55
CA TYR A 20 13.15 -8.98 -9.79
C TYR A 20 13.73 -8.22 -10.99
N ASN A 21 13.95 -8.94 -12.10
CA ASN A 21 14.40 -8.30 -13.34
C ASN A 21 13.24 -7.56 -14.01
N GLN A 22 13.02 -6.31 -13.61
CA GLN A 22 11.90 -5.48 -14.09
C GLN A 22 12.02 -5.16 -15.57
N GLU A 23 13.23 -4.96 -16.10
CA GLU A 23 13.46 -4.62 -17.51
C GLU A 23 12.99 -5.70 -18.49
N LEU A 24 12.90 -6.96 -18.05
CA LEU A 24 12.38 -8.06 -18.87
C LEU A 24 10.85 -8.09 -18.96
N ASP A 25 10.15 -7.37 -18.09
CA ASP A 25 8.70 -7.37 -18.05
C ASP A 25 8.11 -6.30 -18.98
N PRO A 26 7.07 -6.65 -19.76
CA PRO A 26 6.32 -5.66 -20.53
C PRO A 26 5.65 -4.65 -19.60
N LYS A 27 5.50 -3.41 -20.10
CA LYS A 27 4.83 -2.32 -19.37
C LYS A 27 3.31 -2.45 -19.37
N GLU A 28 2.79 -3.62 -19.00
CA GLU A 28 1.36 -3.97 -19.01
C GLU A 28 0.50 -2.98 -18.22
N TRP A 29 1.09 -2.33 -17.21
CA TRP A 29 0.40 -1.32 -16.41
C TRP A 29 -0.02 -0.07 -17.19
N LEU A 30 0.50 0.15 -18.40
CA LEU A 30 0.09 1.28 -19.25
C LEU A 30 -1.18 0.99 -20.06
N ASP A 31 -1.58 -0.28 -20.20
CA ASP A 31 -2.66 -0.70 -21.10
C ASP A 31 -3.96 -1.09 -20.35
N ILE A 32 -3.88 -1.24 -19.03
CA ILE A 32 -5.00 -1.59 -18.15
C ILE A 32 -5.86 -0.37 -17.79
N GLU A 33 -7.12 -0.62 -17.46
CA GLU A 33 -8.09 0.41 -17.10
C GLU A 33 -7.89 0.89 -15.66
N TYR A 34 -7.78 2.20 -15.49
CA TYR A 34 -7.62 2.88 -14.20
C TYR A 34 -8.93 3.52 -13.75
N ASN A 35 -9.19 3.42 -12.45
CA ASN A 35 -10.23 4.14 -11.74
C ASN A 35 -9.65 5.34 -10.98
N ASP A 36 -10.41 6.43 -10.99
CA ASP A 36 -10.11 7.60 -10.16
C ASP A 36 -10.34 7.27 -8.67
N TRP A 37 -9.30 7.43 -7.85
CA TRP A 37 -9.39 7.21 -6.41
C TRP A 37 -9.35 8.54 -5.65
N LYS A 38 -10.54 9.06 -5.34
CA LYS A 38 -10.72 10.43 -4.86
C LYS A 38 -10.13 10.74 -3.47
N SER A 39 -9.68 9.76 -2.68
CA SER A 39 -9.26 10.01 -1.29
C SER A 39 -7.77 10.35 -1.11
N SER A 40 -6.95 10.28 -2.16
CA SER A 40 -5.50 10.56 -2.09
C SER A 40 -5.00 11.47 -3.22
N GLY A 41 -5.82 12.44 -3.64
CA GLY A 41 -5.50 13.36 -4.74
C GLY A 41 -5.73 12.74 -6.12
N ASP A 42 -4.80 12.97 -7.05
CA ASP A 42 -4.85 12.50 -8.45
C ASP A 42 -4.27 11.08 -8.64
N THR A 43 -4.07 10.35 -7.54
CA THR A 43 -3.63 8.94 -7.57
C THR A 43 -4.73 8.07 -8.19
N ARG A 44 -4.35 7.19 -9.11
CA ARG A 44 -5.27 6.27 -9.78
C ARG A 44 -4.90 4.82 -9.47
N PHE A 45 -5.88 3.94 -9.55
CA PHE A 45 -5.65 2.50 -9.38
C PHE A 45 -6.30 1.71 -10.51
N ALA A 46 -5.57 0.73 -11.05
CA ALA A 46 -6.08 -0.24 -11.98
C ALA A 46 -6.18 -1.61 -11.30
N PRO A 47 -7.38 -2.09 -10.95
CA PRO A 47 -7.54 -3.38 -10.30
C PRO A 47 -7.29 -4.53 -11.30
N LEU A 48 -6.60 -5.57 -10.86
CA LEU A 48 -6.48 -6.87 -11.53
C LEU A 48 -7.38 -7.93 -10.86
N ALA A 49 -7.59 -7.81 -9.54
CA ALA A 49 -8.55 -8.59 -8.77
C ALA A 49 -9.32 -7.69 -7.80
N SER A 50 -10.63 -7.87 -7.75
CA SER A 50 -11.56 -7.14 -6.87
C SER A 50 -12.47 -8.10 -6.11
N ALA A 51 -13.45 -7.58 -5.36
CA ALA A 51 -14.33 -8.45 -4.59
C ALA A 51 -15.14 -9.36 -5.51
N PHE A 52 -15.67 -8.84 -6.62
CA PHE A 52 -16.58 -9.58 -7.49
C PHE A 52 -16.15 -9.63 -8.96
N GLY A 53 -14.94 -9.19 -9.28
CA GLY A 53 -14.44 -9.20 -10.66
C GLY A 53 -14.85 -7.98 -11.46
N ASP A 54 -15.38 -6.95 -10.79
CA ASP A 54 -15.65 -5.64 -11.38
C ASP A 54 -14.41 -4.74 -11.33
N ILE A 55 -14.31 -3.80 -12.26
CA ILE A 55 -13.27 -2.74 -12.26
C ILE A 55 -13.60 -1.74 -11.15
N GLU A 56 -13.20 -2.08 -9.92
CA GLU A 56 -13.42 -1.28 -8.72
C GLU A 56 -12.28 -1.47 -7.70
N CYS A 57 -12.11 -0.53 -6.78
CA CYS A 57 -10.99 -0.51 -5.83
C CYS A 57 -11.42 -0.41 -4.37
N ASN A 58 -12.70 -0.62 -4.06
CA ASN A 58 -13.18 -0.55 -2.68
C ASN A 58 -12.60 -1.69 -1.84
N GLY A 59 -12.57 -1.45 -0.54
CA GLY A 59 -12.37 -2.52 0.42
C GLY A 59 -13.47 -3.58 0.31
N PHE A 60 -13.10 -4.85 0.39
CA PHE A 60 -14.06 -5.97 0.24
C PHE A 60 -15.16 -5.96 1.31
N TRP A 61 -14.91 -5.31 2.45
CA TRP A 61 -15.87 -5.12 3.54
C TRP A 61 -16.94 -4.04 3.26
N ASN A 62 -16.78 -3.21 2.23
CA ASN A 62 -17.79 -2.21 1.85
C ASN A 62 -18.97 -2.83 1.07
N HIS A 63 -18.80 -4.06 0.61
CA HIS A 63 -19.81 -4.77 -0.17
C HIS A 63 -20.94 -5.36 0.68
N LYS A 64 -22.04 -5.76 0.02
CA LYS A 64 -23.17 -6.45 0.65
C LYS A 64 -23.44 -7.78 -0.09
N PRO A 65 -23.18 -8.94 0.54
CA PRO A 65 -22.61 -9.12 1.88
C PRO A 65 -21.12 -8.67 1.94
N PRO A 66 -20.62 -8.25 3.11
CA PRO A 66 -19.22 -7.87 3.26
C PRO A 66 -18.32 -9.10 3.17
N ARG A 67 -17.10 -8.91 2.64
CA ARG A 67 -16.12 -9.99 2.46
C ARG A 67 -14.78 -9.66 3.11
N THR A 68 -14.10 -10.70 3.59
CA THR A 68 -12.67 -10.65 3.94
C THR A 68 -11.84 -10.23 2.74
N ASP A 69 -10.69 -9.59 2.94
CA ASP A 69 -9.76 -9.20 1.87
C ASP A 69 -8.94 -10.39 1.32
N LYS A 70 -9.65 -11.47 0.99
CA LYS A 70 -9.19 -12.78 0.55
C LYS A 70 -10.06 -13.25 -0.62
N ASP A 71 -9.56 -14.22 -1.37
CA ASP A 71 -10.27 -14.83 -2.50
C ASP A 71 -10.73 -13.78 -3.53
N GLY A 72 -9.82 -12.88 -3.89
CA GLY A 72 -10.05 -11.87 -4.92
C GLY A 72 -10.47 -12.53 -6.23
N VAL A 73 -11.48 -11.96 -6.88
CA VAL A 73 -11.96 -12.41 -8.18
C VAL A 73 -11.19 -11.62 -9.24
N TRP A 74 -10.43 -12.34 -10.07
CA TRP A 74 -9.71 -11.78 -11.20
C TRP A 74 -10.67 -11.12 -12.20
N ILE A 75 -10.25 -10.00 -12.75
CA ILE A 75 -11.02 -9.23 -13.72
C ILE A 75 -10.54 -9.62 -15.12
N ASP A 76 -11.32 -10.43 -15.84
CA ASP A 76 -10.93 -11.04 -17.13
C ASP A 76 -10.34 -10.01 -18.12
N SER A 77 -10.98 -8.85 -18.27
CA SER A 77 -10.54 -7.78 -19.19
C SER A 77 -9.21 -7.13 -18.81
N GLN A 78 -8.80 -7.22 -17.54
CA GLN A 78 -7.56 -6.66 -17.04
C GLN A 78 -6.44 -7.71 -17.08
N VAL A 79 -6.73 -8.95 -16.66
CA VAL A 79 -5.74 -10.04 -16.67
C VAL A 79 -5.36 -10.47 -18.09
N GLU A 80 -6.27 -10.34 -19.07
CA GLU A 80 -5.96 -10.56 -20.48
C GLU A 80 -4.87 -9.60 -20.99
N LYS A 81 -4.90 -8.35 -20.51
CA LYS A 81 -3.92 -7.31 -20.86
C LYS A 81 -2.65 -7.36 -20.02
N ALA A 82 -2.75 -7.90 -18.81
CA ALA A 82 -1.66 -7.92 -17.83
C ALA A 82 -1.31 -9.33 -17.31
N PRO A 83 -0.98 -10.29 -18.20
CA PRO A 83 -0.67 -11.65 -17.78
C PRO A 83 0.60 -11.76 -16.92
N ASN A 84 1.62 -10.92 -17.13
CA ASN A 84 2.83 -10.96 -16.30
C ASN A 84 2.58 -10.38 -14.91
N LEU A 85 1.85 -9.28 -14.79
CA LEU A 85 1.47 -8.73 -13.48
C LEU A 85 0.61 -9.74 -12.70
N THR A 86 -0.32 -10.41 -13.37
CA THR A 86 -1.14 -11.48 -12.78
C THR A 86 -0.26 -12.63 -12.29
N ARG A 87 0.69 -13.08 -13.11
CA ARG A 87 1.67 -14.13 -12.74
C ARG A 87 2.49 -13.72 -11.51
N ARG A 88 2.95 -12.47 -11.43
CA ARG A 88 3.70 -11.95 -10.26
C ARG A 88 2.85 -11.95 -8.99
N ALA A 89 1.61 -11.48 -9.09
CA ALA A 89 0.67 -11.48 -7.96
C ALA A 89 0.39 -12.89 -7.43
N GLN A 90 0.44 -13.91 -8.30
CA GLN A 90 0.23 -15.32 -7.94
C GLN A 90 1.52 -16.05 -7.56
N GLU A 91 2.69 -15.45 -7.79
CA GLU A 91 3.99 -16.12 -7.66
C GLU A 91 4.27 -16.72 -6.28
N PRO A 92 3.84 -16.11 -5.15
CA PRO A 92 4.01 -16.73 -3.84
C PRO A 92 3.21 -18.01 -3.62
N GLY A 93 2.19 -18.29 -4.44
CA GLY A 93 1.23 -19.37 -4.19
C GLY A 93 0.27 -19.11 -3.03
N ALA A 94 0.42 -17.98 -2.32
CA ALA A 94 -0.48 -17.55 -1.26
C ALA A 94 -1.84 -17.10 -1.81
N ASN A 95 -2.89 -17.15 -0.98
CA ASN A 95 -4.20 -16.65 -1.35
C ASN A 95 -4.15 -15.13 -1.64
N VAL A 96 -4.65 -14.75 -2.82
CA VAL A 96 -4.70 -13.37 -3.29
C VAL A 96 -6.05 -12.75 -2.95
N GLY A 97 -6.02 -11.57 -2.33
CA GLY A 97 -7.18 -10.70 -2.13
C GLY A 97 -7.26 -9.59 -3.19
N ARG A 98 -7.33 -8.32 -2.77
CA ARG A 98 -7.15 -7.17 -3.68
C ARG A 98 -5.80 -7.24 -4.40
N CYS A 99 -5.82 -7.11 -5.73
CA CYS A 99 -4.63 -6.96 -6.55
C CYS A 99 -4.83 -5.79 -7.50
N ARG A 100 -3.91 -4.81 -7.51
CA ARG A 100 -4.06 -3.58 -8.28
C ARG A 100 -2.71 -2.94 -8.59
N VAL A 101 -2.64 -2.24 -9.71
CA VAL A 101 -1.57 -1.28 -9.97
C VAL A 101 -1.97 0.07 -9.39
N ILE A 102 -1.06 0.73 -8.68
CA ILE A 102 -1.18 2.14 -8.34
C ILE A 102 -0.38 2.96 -9.36
N GLU A 103 -0.98 4.06 -9.82
CA GLU A 103 -0.29 5.16 -10.47
C GLU A 103 -0.23 6.32 -9.46
N LEU A 104 0.95 6.53 -8.89
CA LEU A 104 1.19 7.54 -7.87
C LEU A 104 1.84 8.77 -8.51
N GLN A 105 1.20 9.92 -8.29
CA GLN A 105 1.70 11.22 -8.72
C GLN A 105 2.84 11.72 -7.82
N PRO A 106 3.60 12.75 -8.25
CA PRO A 106 4.62 13.39 -7.40
C PRO A 106 4.08 13.69 -6.01
N THR A 107 4.74 13.12 -5.01
CA THR A 107 4.35 13.17 -3.59
C THR A 107 5.61 13.39 -2.75
N PRO A 108 6.06 14.64 -2.59
CA PRO A 108 7.23 14.97 -1.76
C PRO A 108 7.06 14.52 -0.31
N TYR A 109 8.17 14.44 0.43
CA TYR A 109 8.18 13.83 1.77
C TYR A 109 7.08 14.36 2.72
N GLY A 110 6.85 15.68 2.80
CA GLY A 110 5.78 16.24 3.65
C GLY A 110 4.36 15.79 3.26
N GLU A 111 4.09 15.66 1.96
CA GLU A 111 2.82 15.12 1.45
C GLU A 111 2.70 13.62 1.75
N CYS A 112 3.79 12.88 1.56
CA CYS A 112 3.87 11.47 1.92
C CYS A 112 3.54 11.26 3.40
N LEU A 113 4.11 12.07 4.29
CA LEU A 113 3.83 11.99 5.73
C LEU A 113 2.38 12.29 6.09
N TYR A 114 1.74 13.26 5.42
CA TYR A 114 0.32 13.52 5.62
C TYR A 114 -0.54 12.34 5.16
N ASN A 115 -0.14 11.68 4.06
CA ASN A 115 -0.81 10.53 3.45
C ASN A 115 -0.55 9.19 4.16
N LEU A 116 0.30 9.14 5.19
CA LEU A 116 0.50 7.96 6.03
C LEU A 116 -0.85 7.43 6.51
N HIS A 117 -1.13 6.17 6.20
CA HIS A 117 -2.33 5.45 6.59
C HIS A 117 -2.00 4.02 7.02
N GLN A 118 -2.94 3.41 7.76
CA GLN A 118 -3.01 1.98 7.96
C GLN A 118 -4.13 1.42 7.09
N ASP A 119 -3.90 0.23 6.57
CA ASP A 119 -4.91 -0.56 5.89
C ASP A 119 -5.85 -1.22 6.91
N ASP A 120 -7.04 -1.62 6.45
CA ASP A 120 -7.99 -2.40 7.23
C ASP A 120 -8.33 -3.74 6.54
N ASN A 121 -7.28 -4.53 6.31
CA ASN A 121 -7.33 -5.75 5.51
C ASN A 121 -7.95 -6.94 6.26
N ASN A 122 -7.87 -6.93 7.59
CA ASN A 122 -8.12 -8.11 8.43
C ASN A 122 -9.40 -8.00 9.28
N ARG A 123 -10.19 -6.91 9.16
CA ARG A 123 -11.41 -6.65 9.97
C ARG A 123 -12.33 -7.86 10.12
N LEU A 124 -12.50 -8.63 9.05
CA LEU A 124 -13.47 -9.72 8.96
C LEU A 124 -12.82 -11.11 9.01
N ASN A 125 -11.50 -11.19 9.19
CA ASN A 125 -10.81 -12.47 9.14
C ASN A 125 -11.21 -13.34 10.33
N PRO A 126 -11.60 -14.61 10.10
CA PRO A 126 -11.85 -15.54 11.19
C PRO A 126 -10.54 -15.87 11.94
N ASP A 127 -10.66 -16.11 13.25
CA ASP A 127 -9.62 -16.71 14.07
C ASP A 127 -9.04 -17.96 13.41
N GLY A 128 -7.72 -18.19 13.55
CA GLY A 128 -7.05 -19.36 12.98
C GLY A 128 -6.82 -19.30 11.47
N THR A 129 -7.21 -18.21 10.79
CA THR A 129 -6.89 -17.99 9.38
C THR A 129 -5.68 -17.08 9.21
N GLY A 130 -5.08 -17.11 8.03
CA GLY A 130 -3.94 -16.25 7.69
C GLY A 130 -4.23 -14.76 7.78
N TRP A 131 -3.27 -14.01 8.27
CA TRP A 131 -3.27 -12.54 8.28
C TRP A 131 -2.99 -12.01 6.87
N VAL A 132 -3.72 -11.00 6.42
CA VAL A 132 -3.51 -10.36 5.12
C VAL A 132 -2.46 -9.27 5.26
N VAL A 133 -1.40 -9.40 4.47
CA VAL A 133 -0.30 -8.44 4.29
C VAL A 133 -0.27 -7.94 2.84
N ARG A 134 0.52 -6.91 2.55
CA ARG A 134 0.66 -6.34 1.20
C ARG A 134 2.01 -6.65 0.61
N GLY A 135 2.01 -7.29 -0.55
CA GLY A 135 3.15 -7.34 -1.47
C GLY A 135 3.17 -6.11 -2.36
N PHE A 136 4.37 -5.58 -2.59
CA PHE A 136 4.65 -4.45 -3.48
C PHE A 136 5.73 -4.87 -4.48
N PHE A 137 5.45 -4.73 -5.78
CA PHE A 137 6.46 -4.79 -6.84
C PHE A 137 6.56 -3.42 -7.48
N ASN A 138 7.73 -2.79 -7.37
CA ASN A 138 7.96 -1.50 -7.99
C ASN A 138 8.16 -1.69 -9.51
N LEU A 139 7.34 -1.02 -10.33
CA LEU A 139 7.27 -1.24 -11.79
C LEU A 139 8.05 -0.18 -12.59
N THR A 140 8.32 0.98 -12.01
CA THR A 140 9.09 2.06 -12.62
C THR A 140 10.45 2.25 -11.95
N ASP A 141 11.44 2.67 -12.73
CA ASP A 141 12.75 3.04 -12.20
C ASP A 141 12.72 4.50 -11.70
N ASP A 142 12.40 4.70 -10.43
CA ASP A 142 12.40 6.01 -9.79
C ASP A 142 13.46 6.05 -8.70
N LYS A 143 14.68 6.45 -9.09
CA LYS A 143 15.89 6.37 -8.26
C LYS A 143 15.79 7.07 -6.90
N ASP A 144 14.95 8.11 -6.84
CA ASP A 144 14.80 8.96 -5.65
C ASP A 144 13.49 8.69 -4.89
N SER A 145 12.76 7.61 -5.24
CA SER A 145 11.55 7.20 -4.53
C SER A 145 11.85 6.24 -3.40
N TYR A 146 11.09 6.36 -2.31
CA TYR A 146 11.25 5.49 -1.15
C TYR A 146 9.92 5.29 -0.42
N PHE A 147 9.77 4.14 0.20
CA PHE A 147 8.61 3.75 1.00
C PHE A 147 8.85 4.16 2.44
N VAL A 148 7.94 4.93 3.03
CA VAL A 148 8.00 5.37 4.42
C VAL A 148 7.12 4.46 5.26
N LEU A 149 7.68 3.89 6.32
CA LEU A 149 6.99 3.06 7.31
C LEU A 149 7.19 3.65 8.70
N ARG A 150 6.11 3.72 9.49
CA ARG A 150 6.16 4.09 10.92
C ARG A 150 5.28 3.19 11.77
N GLU A 151 5.68 2.96 13.01
CA GLU A 151 4.80 2.34 14.01
C GLU A 151 3.73 3.33 14.52
N ASN A 152 4.07 4.62 14.52
CA ASN A 152 3.16 5.70 14.90
C ASN A 152 3.16 6.77 13.81
N ARG A 153 1.96 7.19 13.38
CA ARG A 153 1.78 8.17 12.30
C ARG A 153 2.58 9.46 12.50
N THR A 154 2.58 9.99 13.73
CA THR A 154 3.08 11.34 14.04
C THR A 154 4.38 11.35 14.82
N ASP A 155 4.83 10.20 15.34
CA ASP A 155 6.11 10.07 16.02
C ASP A 155 7.15 9.45 15.06
N PRO A 156 8.15 10.23 14.61
CA PRO A 156 9.15 9.76 13.65
C PRO A 156 10.29 8.95 14.30
N SER A 157 10.28 8.70 15.62
CA SER A 157 11.38 8.01 16.31
C SER A 157 11.65 6.61 15.77
N ILE A 158 10.64 5.94 15.24
CA ILE A 158 10.74 4.67 14.53
C ILE A 158 10.20 4.86 13.11
N GLU A 159 11.08 5.31 12.23
CA GLU A 159 10.81 5.46 10.79
C GLU A 159 11.80 4.65 9.96
N TYR A 160 11.26 3.82 9.07
CA TYR A 160 12.02 3.15 8.02
C TYR A 160 11.69 3.79 6.68
N ARG A 161 12.72 4.09 5.89
CA ARG A 161 12.62 4.55 4.51
C ARG A 161 13.32 3.53 3.63
N ILE A 162 12.54 2.83 2.80
CA ILE A 162 13.05 1.75 1.98
C ILE A 162 13.15 2.26 0.55
N ALA A 163 14.34 2.20 -0.06
CA ALA A 163 14.54 2.60 -1.45
C ALA A 163 13.62 1.80 -2.38
N LEU A 164 13.09 2.45 -3.42
CA LEU A 164 12.22 1.83 -4.42
C LEU A 164 12.83 1.93 -5.83
N PRO A 165 14.01 1.33 -6.10
CA PRO A 165 14.50 1.21 -7.46
C PRO A 165 13.60 0.30 -8.31
N ALA A 166 13.79 0.29 -9.63
CA ALA A 166 13.17 -0.73 -10.48
C ALA A 166 13.48 -2.14 -9.96
N GLY A 167 12.47 -3.01 -9.93
CA GLY A 167 12.64 -4.38 -9.45
C GLY A 167 12.50 -4.55 -7.94
N ALA A 168 12.36 -3.47 -7.16
CA ALA A 168 12.19 -3.57 -5.71
C ALA A 168 10.93 -4.36 -5.34
N GLN A 169 11.06 -5.24 -4.34
CA GLN A 169 10.00 -6.11 -3.83
C GLN A 169 9.91 -5.97 -2.31
N LEU A 170 8.70 -5.74 -1.80
CA LEU A 170 8.47 -5.59 -0.36
C LEU A 170 7.22 -6.36 0.05
N ILE A 171 7.24 -6.90 1.27
CA ILE A 171 6.04 -7.40 1.94
C ILE A 171 5.89 -6.63 3.25
N VAL A 172 4.72 -6.04 3.48
CA VAL A 172 4.45 -5.17 4.62
C VAL A 172 3.15 -5.57 5.30
N ASP A 173 3.17 -5.68 6.64
CA ASP A 173 1.95 -5.69 7.47
C ASP A 173 1.37 -4.28 7.51
N THR A 174 0.64 -3.91 6.45
CA THR A 174 0.07 -2.57 6.26
C THR A 174 -1.05 -2.23 7.22
N GLN A 175 -1.57 -3.20 7.97
CA GLN A 175 -2.52 -2.95 9.05
C GLN A 175 -1.82 -2.67 10.39
N ARG A 176 -0.59 -3.19 10.59
CA ARG A 176 0.28 -2.79 11.71
C ARG A 176 0.93 -1.43 11.45
N LEU A 177 1.54 -1.24 10.28
CA LEU A 177 2.39 -0.10 9.99
C LEU A 177 1.65 1.03 9.27
N TRP A 178 1.91 2.25 9.71
CA TRP A 178 1.60 3.44 8.94
C TRP A 178 2.52 3.50 7.74
N HIS A 179 1.96 3.67 6.55
CA HIS A 179 2.74 3.60 5.32
C HIS A 179 2.27 4.58 4.25
N ALA A 180 3.23 5.02 3.43
CA ALA A 180 3.05 5.81 2.23
C ALA A 180 4.36 5.78 1.43
N ALA A 181 4.34 6.23 0.18
CA ALA A 181 5.55 6.36 -0.63
C ALA A 181 5.85 7.82 -0.94
N THR A 182 7.11 8.20 -0.79
CA THR A 182 7.63 9.47 -1.30
C THR A 182 8.01 9.28 -2.76
N HIS A 183 7.64 10.24 -3.59
CA HIS A 183 7.99 10.28 -5.00
C HIS A 183 8.32 11.71 -5.40
N ASN A 184 9.61 11.98 -5.62
CA ASN A 184 10.12 13.33 -5.93
C ASN A 184 10.24 13.59 -7.44
N GLY A 185 9.93 12.59 -8.28
CA GLY A 185 9.92 12.75 -9.74
C GLY A 185 8.81 13.68 -10.22
N ASP A 186 8.81 13.95 -11.52
CA ASP A 186 7.82 14.78 -12.22
C ASP A 186 6.81 13.95 -13.05
N GLU A 187 7.12 12.69 -13.31
CA GLU A 187 6.25 11.72 -14.00
C GLU A 187 5.59 10.76 -13.00
N PRO A 188 4.45 10.12 -13.34
CA PRO A 188 3.83 9.14 -12.44
C PRO A 188 4.69 7.87 -12.24
N ARG A 189 4.75 7.38 -10.99
CA ARG A 189 5.34 6.07 -10.68
C ARG A 189 4.30 4.97 -10.56
N TYR A 190 4.69 3.75 -10.92
CA TYR A 190 3.79 2.60 -10.92
C TYR A 190 4.26 1.49 -10.00
N CYS A 191 3.32 0.86 -9.29
CA CYS A 191 3.62 -0.28 -8.42
C CYS A 191 2.45 -1.28 -8.43
N LEU A 192 2.76 -2.57 -8.55
CA LEU A 192 1.78 -3.63 -8.35
C LEU A 192 1.65 -3.90 -6.85
N ILE A 193 0.44 -3.77 -6.32
CA ILE A 193 0.10 -3.97 -4.91
C ILE A 193 -0.85 -5.16 -4.80
N THR A 194 -0.48 -6.16 -4.00
CA THR A 194 -1.26 -7.40 -3.85
C THR A 194 -1.51 -7.73 -2.38
N SER A 195 -2.75 -8.01 -2.00
CA SER A 195 -3.10 -8.67 -0.74
C SER A 195 -2.66 -10.11 -0.80
N TRP A 196 -1.79 -10.53 0.12
CA TRP A 196 -1.46 -11.94 0.32
C TRP A 196 -1.85 -12.38 1.71
N THR A 197 -2.45 -13.57 1.79
CA THR A 197 -2.73 -14.23 3.06
C THR A 197 -1.49 -14.94 3.56
N SER A 198 -0.99 -14.59 4.74
CA SER A 198 0.08 -15.28 5.45
C SER A 198 -0.23 -16.77 5.64
N GLY A 199 0.80 -17.59 5.48
CA GLY A 199 0.74 -19.03 5.53
C GLY A 199 2.04 -19.64 4.99
N PRO A 200 2.17 -20.97 4.99
CA PRO A 200 3.40 -21.65 4.57
C PRO A 200 3.90 -21.27 3.17
N GLU A 201 2.98 -21.00 2.23
CA GLU A 201 3.32 -20.60 0.87
C GLU A 201 4.00 -19.22 0.82
N LEU A 202 3.46 -18.24 1.56
CA LEU A 202 4.08 -16.91 1.65
C LEU A 202 5.43 -16.97 2.36
N ASP A 203 5.55 -17.77 3.42
CA ASP A 203 6.80 -17.94 4.16
C ASP A 203 7.89 -18.58 3.26
N ALA A 204 7.52 -19.59 2.47
CA ALA A 204 8.42 -20.20 1.49
C ALA A 204 8.85 -19.21 0.40
N TYR A 205 7.96 -18.30 -0.02
CA TYR A 205 8.30 -17.24 -0.97
C TYR A 205 9.27 -16.21 -0.38
N ILE A 206 9.06 -15.80 0.87
CA ILE A 206 9.97 -14.91 1.60
C ILE A 206 11.36 -15.55 1.70
N GLU A 207 11.44 -16.83 2.09
CA GLU A 207 12.70 -17.57 2.18
C GLU A 207 13.39 -17.69 0.82
N LYS A 208 12.65 -18.07 -0.23
CA LYS A 208 13.17 -18.23 -1.59
C LYS A 208 13.87 -16.98 -2.12
N TYR A 209 13.36 -15.79 -1.77
CA TYR A 209 13.89 -14.50 -2.22
C TYR A 209 14.62 -13.74 -1.11
N ASN A 210 15.20 -14.47 -0.15
CA ASN A 210 16.09 -13.94 0.88
C ASN A 210 15.51 -12.74 1.65
N GLY A 211 14.21 -12.80 1.97
CA GLY A 211 13.52 -11.69 2.61
C GLY A 211 14.19 -11.26 3.91
N THR A 212 14.52 -9.97 4.00
CA THR A 212 15.23 -9.38 5.13
C THR A 212 14.59 -8.06 5.55
N ASP A 213 14.60 -7.76 6.84
CA ASP A 213 14.20 -6.47 7.39
C ASP A 213 15.43 -5.60 7.77
N ASP A 214 16.64 -6.12 7.52
CA ASP A 214 17.92 -5.44 7.70
C ASP A 214 18.36 -4.81 6.37
N VAL A 215 17.76 -3.67 6.07
CA VAL A 215 18.08 -2.86 4.89
C VAL A 215 18.52 -1.47 5.31
N PRO A 216 19.47 -0.84 4.59
CA PRO A 216 19.85 0.54 4.83
C PRO A 216 18.63 1.46 4.74
N ASN A 217 18.50 2.34 5.72
CA ASN A 217 17.47 3.38 5.69
C ASN A 217 17.86 4.40 4.61
N TYR A 218 16.94 4.72 3.70
CA TYR A 218 17.17 5.70 2.64
C TYR A 218 17.52 7.05 3.26
N GLU A 219 18.62 7.64 2.81
CA GLU A 219 19.13 8.90 3.35
C GLU A 219 18.28 10.07 2.86
N VAL A 220 17.82 10.89 3.81
CA VAL A 220 17.11 12.13 3.56
C VAL A 220 17.81 13.18 4.40
N ASP A 221 18.14 14.32 3.79
CA ASP A 221 18.83 15.39 4.50
C ASP A 221 17.94 15.99 5.60
N GLN A 222 18.59 16.55 6.63
CA GLN A 222 17.90 17.05 7.82
C GLN A 222 16.91 18.18 7.50
N GLU A 223 17.20 19.02 6.50
CA GLU A 223 16.31 20.12 6.09
C GLU A 223 15.02 19.57 5.49
N THR A 224 15.12 18.59 4.58
CA THR A 224 13.96 17.90 4.01
C THR A 224 13.11 17.21 5.08
N LEU A 225 13.74 16.59 6.08
CA LEU A 225 13.01 15.97 7.21
C LEU A 225 12.23 17.02 8.01
N GLU A 226 12.87 18.10 8.41
CA GLU A 226 12.26 19.17 9.20
C GLU A 226 11.11 19.86 8.46
N LEU A 227 11.31 20.16 7.17
CA LEU A 227 10.26 20.71 6.31
C LEU A 227 9.09 19.73 6.16
N GLY A 228 9.36 18.44 6.01
CA GLY A 228 8.34 17.40 5.93
C GLY A 228 7.49 17.31 7.20
N TYR A 229 8.12 17.34 8.38
CA TYR A 229 7.42 17.32 9.66
C TYR A 229 6.57 18.57 9.88
N ALA A 230 7.11 19.74 9.54
CA ALA A 230 6.37 21.00 9.62
C ALA A 230 5.13 20.98 8.70
N GLU A 231 5.27 20.45 7.48
CA GLU A 231 4.17 20.35 6.53
C GLU A 231 3.09 19.35 6.99
N GLN A 232 3.50 18.18 7.50
CA GLN A 232 2.57 17.20 8.08
C GLN A 232 1.75 17.86 9.21
N ALA A 233 2.42 18.55 10.13
CA ALA A 233 1.77 19.23 11.26
C ALA A 233 0.81 20.34 10.80
N ARG A 234 1.22 21.14 9.80
CA ARG A 234 0.39 22.20 9.21
C ARG A 234 -0.90 21.62 8.61
N LYS A 235 -0.80 20.54 7.84
CA LYS A 235 -1.96 19.90 7.20
C LYS A 235 -2.87 19.19 8.20
N ASP A 236 -2.30 18.50 9.19
CA ASP A 236 -3.10 17.88 10.26
C ASP A 236 -3.87 18.95 11.06
N ALA A 237 -3.24 20.08 11.39
CA ALA A 237 -3.90 21.22 12.03
C ALA A 237 -5.02 21.80 11.15
N ALA A 238 -4.78 21.98 9.84
CA ALA A 238 -5.81 22.46 8.91
C ALA A 238 -7.00 21.49 8.81
N ARG A 239 -6.75 20.18 8.75
CA ARG A 239 -7.79 19.15 8.73
C ARG A 239 -8.59 19.14 10.03
N ALA A 240 -7.92 19.25 11.18
CA ALA A 240 -8.59 19.33 12.48
C ALA A 240 -9.48 20.58 12.59
N ALA A 241 -8.98 21.74 12.15
CA ALA A 241 -9.74 22.98 12.12
C ALA A 241 -10.98 22.88 11.20
N TYR A 242 -10.83 22.28 10.02
CA TYR A 242 -11.95 22.04 9.10
C TYR A 242 -13.05 21.18 9.74
N TYR A 243 -12.71 20.06 10.37
CA TYR A 243 -13.70 19.19 11.01
C TYR A 243 -14.31 19.82 12.27
N ALA A 244 -13.54 20.59 13.04
CA ALA A 244 -14.08 21.37 14.16
C ALA A 244 -15.13 22.38 13.69
N ALA A 245 -14.84 23.12 12.62
CA ALA A 245 -15.79 24.06 12.01
C ALA A 245 -17.04 23.36 11.45
N LYS A 246 -16.86 22.24 10.74
CA LYS A 246 -17.98 21.44 10.21
C LYS A 246 -18.85 20.87 11.33
N GLY A 247 -18.24 20.38 12.41
CA GLY A 247 -18.95 19.90 13.60
C GLY A 247 -19.74 21.01 14.31
N GLN A 248 -19.22 22.24 14.35
CA GLN A 248 -19.94 23.41 14.86
C GLN A 248 -21.14 23.78 13.97
N GLN A 249 -20.98 23.76 12.64
CA GLN A 249 -22.08 24.02 11.70
C GLN A 249 -23.23 23.01 11.85
N VAL A 250 -22.92 21.72 12.03
CA VAL A 250 -23.94 20.69 12.27
C VAL A 250 -24.68 20.94 13.59
N LYS A 251 -23.97 21.31 14.66
CA LYS A 251 -24.59 21.65 15.95
C LYS A 251 -25.49 22.88 15.87
N GLN A 252 -25.07 23.91 15.15
CA GLN A 252 -25.87 25.13 14.96
C GLN A 252 -27.14 24.84 14.16
N ALA A 253 -27.05 24.10 13.06
CA ALA A 253 -28.20 23.69 12.26
C ALA A 253 -29.21 22.83 13.03
N MET A 254 -28.73 21.99 13.97
CA MET A 254 -29.60 21.21 14.86
C MET A 254 -30.20 22.04 16.01
N SER A 255 -29.61 23.17 16.39
CA SER A 255 -30.15 24.07 17.42
C SER A 255 -31.18 25.08 16.89
N GLU A 256 -31.24 25.25 15.56
CA GLU A 256 -32.17 26.12 14.85
C GLU A 256 -33.40 25.35 14.30
N ALA A 257 -33.50 24.04 14.54
CA ALA A 257 -34.61 23.15 14.18
C ALA A 257 -35.45 22.76 15.41
#